data_AF-C0B6J1-F1
#
_entry.id   AF-C0B6J1-F1
#
_cell.length_a   1.000
_cell.length_b   1.000
_cell.length_c   1.000
_cell.angle_alpha   90.00
_cell.angle_beta   90.00
_cell.angle_gamma   90.00
#
_symmetry.space_group_name_H-M   'P 1'
#
loop_
_entity.id
_entity.type
_entity.pdbx_description
1 polymer ?
#
loop_
_entity_poly.entity_id
_entity_poly.type
_entity_poly.pdbx_seq_one_letter_code
_entity_poly.pdbx_strand_id
1 'polypeptide(L)'
;MRQSGELQKEHEELLLRLNNSGYKALEAELAGLNETLEHLGKSRASLTKTAQRLAAWKEQEITSNQTIWDIDKFEAGTISEGELTRLKENIAQMRAEIEEERRDTDSTLRQIKKEEREAKEELKELKQGRKAYPKELEEARLELQNRLQENCGKFVSVQILADLLEIRDERWHNAVEGYMGNNKLLLIVEPKYAKAAMDIYQEMDKKKFFRAAILDTEKVMEEEHIVRQGALAEEVKAKEKIRAVLHQFLSWECHEM
;
A
#
# COMPACT_ATOMS: atom_id res chain seq x y z
N MET A 1 8.43 43.35 -92.33
CA MET A 1 9.55 42.57 -91.75
C MET A 1 10.64 43.41 -91.07
N ARG A 2 11.01 44.61 -91.55
CA ARG A 2 12.08 45.43 -90.91
C ARG A 2 11.78 45.89 -89.47
N GLN A 3 10.56 46.35 -89.18
CA GLN A 3 10.16 46.79 -87.82
C GLN A 3 10.23 45.69 -86.76
N SER A 4 10.03 44.42 -87.13
CA SER A 4 10.09 43.30 -86.17
C SER A 4 11.52 43.00 -85.70
N GLY A 5 12.52 43.23 -86.55
CA GLY A 5 13.92 43.02 -86.21
C GLY A 5 14.52 44.15 -85.38
N GLU A 6 14.04 45.38 -85.55
CA GLU A 6 14.41 46.53 -84.70
C GLU A 6 13.81 46.39 -83.29
N LEU A 7 12.54 45.99 -83.18
CA LEU A 7 11.89 45.69 -81.90
C LEU A 7 12.58 44.54 -81.14
N GLN A 8 13.06 43.50 -81.84
CA GLN A 8 13.83 42.43 -81.21
C GLN A 8 15.18 42.91 -80.69
N LYS A 9 15.88 43.79 -81.41
CA LYS A 9 17.15 44.36 -80.96
C LYS A 9 16.98 45.31 -79.77
N GLU A 10 15.95 46.14 -79.78
CA GLU A 10 15.62 46.99 -78.63
C GLU A 10 15.25 46.15 -77.40
N HIS A 11 14.55 45.02 -77.59
CA HIS A 11 14.26 44.09 -76.52
C HIS A 11 15.52 43.42 -75.96
N GLU A 12 16.45 43.00 -76.81
CA GLU A 12 17.74 42.43 -76.39
C GLU A 12 18.62 43.45 -75.66
N GLU A 13 18.68 44.71 -76.14
CA GLU A 13 19.40 45.79 -75.46
C GLU A 13 18.79 46.13 -74.10
N LEU A 14 17.46 46.15 -73.99
CA LEU A 14 16.78 46.36 -72.72
C LEU A 14 17.07 45.23 -71.72
N LEU A 15 17.10 43.97 -72.17
CA LEU A 15 17.48 42.83 -71.34
C LEU A 15 18.93 42.91 -70.88
N LEU A 16 19.86 43.34 -71.75
CA LEU A 16 21.26 43.58 -71.40
C LEU A 16 21.42 44.69 -70.37
N ARG A 17 20.70 45.81 -70.53
CA ARG A 17 20.69 46.91 -69.55
C ARG A 17 20.10 46.47 -68.21
N LEU A 18 19.01 45.70 -68.22
CA LEU A 18 18.38 45.19 -67.01
C LEU A 18 19.33 44.22 -66.26
N ASN A 19 20.02 43.35 -66.99
CA ASN A 19 21.01 42.44 -66.43
C ASN A 19 22.23 43.19 -65.85
N ASN A 20 22.65 44.30 -66.47
CA ASN A 20 23.77 45.14 -66.02
C ASN A 20 23.37 46.16 -64.94
N SER A 21 22.08 46.40 -64.71
CA SER A 21 21.56 47.42 -63.79
C SER A 21 21.54 47.01 -62.31
N GLY A 22 22.07 45.84 -61.95
CA GLY A 22 22.14 45.37 -60.56
C GLY A 22 20.81 44.88 -59.97
N TYR A 23 19.69 45.01 -60.68
CA TYR A 23 18.36 44.59 -60.23
C TYR A 23 18.30 43.11 -59.83
N LYS A 24 18.95 42.21 -60.58
CA LYS A 24 19.00 40.78 -60.22
C LYS A 24 19.77 40.51 -58.93
N ALA A 25 20.80 41.30 -58.63
CA ALA A 25 21.53 41.20 -57.38
C ALA A 25 20.65 41.68 -56.21
N LEU A 26 19.91 42.77 -56.41
CA LEU A 26 18.94 43.29 -55.44
C LEU A 26 17.79 42.29 -55.17
N GLU A 27 17.27 41.62 -56.21
CA GLU A 27 16.27 40.56 -56.06
C GLU A 27 16.80 39.37 -55.25
N ALA A 28 18.06 38.97 -55.49
CA ALA A 28 18.70 37.91 -54.72
C ALA A 28 18.92 38.31 -53.25
N GLU A 29 19.31 39.56 -52.99
CA GLU A 29 19.41 40.10 -51.63
C GLU A 29 18.06 40.16 -50.93
N LEU A 30 17.00 40.59 -51.62
CA LEU A 30 15.63 40.59 -51.09
C LEU A 30 15.14 39.18 -50.78
N ALA A 31 15.44 38.20 -51.63
CA ALA A 31 15.11 36.80 -51.38
C ALA A 31 15.83 36.28 -50.12
N GLY A 32 17.13 36.55 -49.98
CA GLY A 32 17.90 36.20 -48.78
C GLY A 32 17.41 36.89 -47.50
N LEU A 33 17.04 38.18 -47.59
CA LEU A 33 16.42 38.92 -46.49
C LEU A 33 15.07 38.32 -46.08
N ASN A 34 14.24 37.90 -47.04
CA ASN A 34 12.98 37.23 -46.73
C ASN A 34 13.19 35.88 -46.06
N GLU A 35 14.15 35.08 -46.52
CA GLU A 35 14.49 33.79 -45.88
C GLU A 35 14.96 33.99 -44.44
N THR A 36 15.83 34.96 -44.19
CA THR A 36 16.28 35.28 -42.82
C THR A 36 15.16 35.83 -41.95
N LEU A 37 14.25 36.65 -42.49
CA LEU A 37 13.06 37.12 -41.78
C LEU A 37 12.11 35.96 -41.42
N GLU A 38 11.89 35.01 -42.33
CA GLU A 38 11.10 33.81 -42.01
C GLU A 38 11.74 32.99 -40.89
N HIS A 39 13.07 32.80 -40.94
CA HIS A 39 13.80 32.07 -39.92
C HIS A 39 13.71 32.76 -38.55
N LEU A 40 13.90 34.08 -38.51
CA LEU A 40 13.75 34.88 -37.28
C LEU A 40 12.32 34.85 -36.77
N GLY A 41 11.31 34.88 -37.66
CA GLY A 41 9.90 34.71 -37.31
C GLY A 41 9.63 33.37 -36.63
N LYS A 42 10.16 32.26 -37.17
CA LYS A 42 10.06 30.92 -36.57
C LYS A 42 10.74 30.86 -35.20
N SER A 43 11.95 31.42 -35.09
CA SER A 43 12.70 31.47 -33.83
C SER A 43 11.95 32.26 -32.75
N ARG A 44 11.44 33.45 -33.08
CA ARG A 44 10.63 34.27 -32.18
C ARG A 44 9.37 33.54 -31.72
N ALA A 45 8.67 32.85 -32.63
CA ALA A 45 7.49 32.06 -32.27
C ALA A 45 7.83 30.94 -31.27
N SER A 46 8.96 30.25 -31.47
CA SER A 46 9.45 29.22 -30.55
C SER A 46 9.79 29.78 -29.16
N LEU A 47 10.49 30.92 -29.10
CA LEU A 47 10.83 31.58 -27.84
C LEU A 47 9.58 32.07 -27.11
N THR A 48 8.60 32.62 -27.85
CA THR A 48 7.33 33.07 -27.26
C THR A 48 6.57 31.90 -26.63
N LYS A 49 6.52 30.75 -27.32
CA LYS A 49 5.91 29.53 -26.76
C LYS A 49 6.66 29.01 -25.53
N THR A 50 7.97 29.16 -25.51
CA THR A 50 8.81 28.78 -24.36
C THR A 50 8.54 29.69 -23.17
N ALA A 51 8.45 31.00 -23.40
CA ALA A 51 8.11 31.99 -22.38
C ALA A 51 6.73 31.71 -21.76
N GLN A 52 5.71 31.44 -22.58
CA GLN A 52 4.37 31.05 -22.10
C GLN A 52 4.39 29.80 -21.21
N ARG A 53 5.24 28.82 -21.52
CA ARG A 53 5.37 27.59 -20.71
C ARG A 53 6.10 27.87 -19.40
N LEU A 54 7.13 28.71 -19.43
CA LEU A 54 7.85 29.15 -18.23
C LEU A 54 6.95 29.99 -17.31
N ALA A 55 6.01 30.75 -17.88
CA ALA A 55 5.06 31.53 -17.09
C ALA A 55 4.29 30.69 -16.07
N ALA A 56 3.87 29.48 -16.47
CA ALA A 56 3.15 28.55 -15.59
C ALA A 56 4.00 28.04 -14.41
N TRP A 57 5.32 28.15 -14.49
CA TRP A 57 6.21 27.74 -13.41
C TRP A 57 6.21 28.79 -12.28
N LYS A 58 5.94 30.07 -12.58
CA LYS A 58 5.92 31.15 -11.58
C LYS A 58 4.89 30.93 -10.46
N GLU A 59 3.86 30.13 -10.72
CA GLU A 59 2.79 29.80 -9.76
C GLU A 59 3.12 28.57 -8.89
N GLN A 60 4.23 27.87 -9.16
CA GLN A 60 4.59 26.65 -8.45
C GLN A 60 5.43 26.98 -7.21
N GLU A 61 5.09 26.39 -6.05
CA GLU A 61 5.77 26.65 -4.77
C GLU A 61 7.27 26.31 -4.78
N ILE A 62 7.67 25.38 -5.64
CA ILE A 62 9.07 24.97 -5.83
C ILE A 62 9.92 26.00 -6.59
N THR A 63 9.31 27.03 -7.20
CA THR A 63 10.08 28.05 -7.92
C THR A 63 10.67 29.08 -6.97
N SER A 64 12.00 29.22 -7.01
CA SER A 64 12.68 30.28 -6.28
C SER A 64 12.32 31.67 -6.84
N ASN A 65 12.31 32.69 -5.97
CA ASN A 65 12.14 34.08 -6.39
C ASN A 65 13.12 34.48 -7.50
N GLN A 66 14.38 34.03 -7.43
CA GLN A 66 15.38 34.31 -8.46
C GLN A 66 14.99 33.72 -9.83
N THR A 67 14.45 32.51 -9.84
CA THR A 67 13.92 31.86 -11.04
C THR A 67 12.74 32.63 -11.62
N ILE A 68 11.84 33.13 -10.76
CA ILE A 68 10.70 33.97 -11.19
C ILE A 68 11.20 35.25 -11.88
N TRP A 69 12.17 35.96 -11.29
CA TRP A 69 12.77 37.16 -11.90
C TRP A 69 13.46 36.86 -13.24
N ASP A 70 14.13 35.71 -13.36
CA ASP A 70 14.78 35.31 -14.60
C ASP A 70 13.75 34.94 -15.68
N ILE A 71 12.62 34.34 -15.30
CA ILE A 71 11.49 34.09 -16.21
C ILE A 71 10.87 35.42 -16.68
N ASP A 72 10.67 36.39 -15.80
CA ASP A 72 10.13 37.70 -16.17
C ASP A 72 11.06 38.44 -17.15
N LYS A 73 12.37 38.37 -16.93
CA LYS A 73 13.37 38.91 -17.88
C LYS A 73 13.38 38.18 -19.21
N PHE A 74 13.17 36.87 -19.20
CA PHE A 74 13.04 36.06 -20.42
C PHE A 74 11.78 36.44 -21.21
N GLU A 75 10.64 36.60 -20.53
CA GLU A 75 9.38 37.07 -21.12
C GLU A 75 9.50 38.48 -21.72
N ALA A 76 10.21 39.38 -21.02
CA ALA A 76 10.47 40.74 -21.49
C ALA A 76 11.52 40.82 -22.62
N GLY A 77 12.25 39.74 -22.90
CA GLY A 77 13.32 39.71 -23.89
C GLY A 77 14.58 40.48 -23.47
N THR A 78 14.73 40.80 -22.17
CA THR A 78 15.86 41.58 -21.63
C THR A 78 16.86 40.72 -20.85
N ILE A 79 16.70 39.39 -20.88
CA ILE A 79 17.56 38.45 -20.17
C ILE A 79 18.98 38.43 -20.77
N SER A 80 20.00 38.45 -19.91
CA SER A 80 21.39 38.26 -20.31
C SER A 80 21.75 36.78 -20.48
N GLU A 81 22.87 36.49 -21.16
CA GLU A 81 23.35 35.12 -21.36
C GLU A 81 23.64 34.39 -20.02
N GLY A 82 24.22 35.11 -19.05
CA GLY A 82 24.50 34.57 -17.72
C GLY A 82 23.21 34.22 -16.96
N GLU A 83 22.21 35.10 -17.01
CA GLU A 83 20.89 34.86 -16.40
C GLU A 83 20.16 33.70 -17.09
N LEU A 84 20.25 33.58 -18.42
CA LEU A 84 19.66 32.47 -19.15
C LEU A 84 20.32 31.14 -18.80
N THR A 85 21.64 31.13 -18.62
CA THR A 85 22.39 29.93 -18.21
C THR A 85 21.98 29.51 -16.81
N ARG A 86 21.91 30.45 -15.87
CA ARG A 86 21.42 30.22 -14.51
C ARG A 86 19.97 29.70 -14.51
N LEU A 87 19.08 30.31 -15.31
CA LEU A 87 17.70 29.85 -15.43
C LEU A 87 17.60 28.39 -15.88
N LYS A 88 18.43 27.99 -16.86
CA LYS A 88 18.50 26.59 -17.31
C LYS A 88 18.99 25.65 -16.21
N GLU A 89 20.02 26.05 -15.46
CA GLU A 89 20.57 25.25 -14.36
C GLU A 89 19.55 25.08 -13.23
N ASN A 90 18.88 26.16 -12.82
CA ASN A 90 17.84 26.11 -11.79
C ASN A 90 16.69 25.18 -12.19
N ILE A 91 16.21 25.28 -13.44
CA ILE A 91 15.14 24.41 -13.95
C ILE A 91 15.61 22.94 -14.00
N ALA A 92 16.86 22.69 -14.39
CA ALA A 92 17.42 21.34 -14.44
C ALA A 92 17.53 20.73 -13.03
N GLN A 93 17.96 21.52 -12.05
CA GLN A 93 18.03 21.11 -10.65
C GLN A 93 16.65 20.81 -10.09
N MET A 94 15.68 21.72 -10.23
CA MET A 94 14.30 21.49 -9.78
C MET A 94 13.71 20.22 -10.39
N ARG A 95 13.99 19.95 -11.68
CA ARG A 95 13.53 18.72 -12.34
C ARG A 95 14.17 17.46 -11.74
N ALA A 96 15.43 17.52 -11.33
CA ALA A 96 16.10 16.41 -10.68
C ALA A 96 15.51 16.13 -9.30
N GLU A 97 15.28 17.17 -8.51
CA GLU A 97 14.67 17.09 -7.17
C GLU A 97 13.26 16.48 -7.23
N ILE A 98 12.39 16.96 -8.14
CA ILE A 98 11.04 16.39 -8.33
C ILE A 98 11.09 14.93 -8.77
N GLU A 99 12.06 14.55 -9.61
CA GLU A 99 12.20 13.17 -10.07
C GLU A 99 12.65 12.24 -8.95
N GLU A 100 13.51 12.71 -8.05
CA GLU A 100 13.93 11.99 -6.85
C GLU A 100 12.74 11.82 -5.88
N GLU A 101 12.04 12.89 -5.54
CA GLU A 101 10.84 12.85 -4.70
C GLU A 101 9.77 11.90 -5.28
N ARG A 102 9.58 11.89 -6.61
CA ARG A 102 8.64 10.97 -7.26
C ARG A 102 9.06 9.52 -7.05
N ARG A 103 10.35 9.20 -7.17
CA ARG A 103 10.87 7.84 -6.97
C ARG A 103 10.69 7.37 -5.53
N ASP A 104 10.97 8.24 -4.58
CA ASP A 104 10.81 7.93 -3.16
C ASP A 104 9.33 7.71 -2.82
N THR A 105 8.44 8.56 -3.35
CA THR A 105 6.99 8.41 -3.20
C THR A 105 6.50 7.11 -3.83
N ASP A 106 6.97 6.76 -5.03
CA ASP A 106 6.62 5.50 -5.70
C ASP A 106 7.11 4.27 -4.91
N SER A 107 8.29 4.35 -4.30
CA SER A 107 8.83 3.28 -3.46
C SER A 107 7.99 3.08 -2.19
N THR A 108 7.61 4.17 -1.54
CA THR A 108 6.75 4.17 -0.35
C THR A 108 5.36 3.64 -0.70
N LEU A 109 4.80 4.04 -1.83
CA LEU A 109 3.51 3.55 -2.31
C LEU A 109 3.52 2.04 -2.55
N ARG A 110 4.62 1.49 -3.11
CA ARG A 110 4.76 0.03 -3.29
C ARG A 110 4.83 -0.70 -1.96
N GLN A 111 5.54 -0.15 -0.99
CA GLN A 111 5.63 -0.73 0.36
C GLN A 111 4.27 -0.75 1.04
N ILE A 112 3.54 0.37 1.05
CA ILE A 112 2.20 0.47 1.64
C ILE A 112 1.24 -0.50 0.96
N LYS A 113 1.26 -0.63 -0.37
CA LYS A 113 0.41 -1.59 -1.09
C LYS A 113 0.71 -3.05 -0.74
N LYS A 114 1.99 -3.36 -0.46
CA LYS A 114 2.40 -4.70 -0.02
C LYS A 114 1.84 -4.98 1.39
N GLU A 115 2.03 -4.06 2.31
CA GLU A 115 1.49 -4.16 3.69
C GLU A 115 -0.04 -4.24 3.70
N GLU A 116 -0.72 -3.43 2.88
CA GLU A 116 -2.17 -3.47 2.72
C GLU A 116 -2.64 -4.85 2.25
N ARG A 117 -1.90 -5.46 1.32
CA ARG A 117 -2.21 -6.80 0.82
C ARG A 117 -2.01 -7.86 1.90
N GLU A 118 -0.89 -7.82 2.61
CA GLU A 118 -0.58 -8.75 3.70
C GLU A 118 -1.66 -8.65 4.80
N ALA A 119 -1.98 -7.44 5.26
CA ALA A 119 -3.03 -7.21 6.25
C ALA A 119 -4.43 -7.66 5.76
N LYS A 120 -4.74 -7.49 4.47
CA LYS A 120 -5.99 -8.01 3.88
C LYS A 120 -6.03 -9.53 3.83
N GLU A 121 -4.90 -10.18 3.55
CA GLU A 121 -4.78 -11.63 3.58
C GLU A 121 -4.95 -12.16 5.01
N GLU A 122 -4.27 -11.57 6.00
CA GLU A 122 -4.45 -11.89 7.43
C GLU A 122 -5.90 -11.69 7.89
N LEU A 123 -6.51 -10.56 7.53
CA LEU A 123 -7.90 -10.26 7.88
C LEU A 123 -8.88 -11.24 7.23
N LYS A 124 -8.57 -11.75 6.03
CA LYS A 124 -9.36 -12.79 5.37
C LYS A 124 -9.24 -14.12 6.11
N GLU A 125 -8.04 -14.49 6.56
CA GLU A 125 -7.82 -15.71 7.36
C GLU A 125 -8.54 -15.64 8.70
N LEU A 126 -8.45 -14.51 9.40
CA LEU A 126 -9.17 -14.25 10.65
C LEU A 126 -10.69 -14.31 10.46
N LYS A 127 -11.22 -13.67 9.40
CA LYS A 127 -12.67 -13.67 9.08
C LYS A 127 -13.21 -15.04 8.68
N GLN A 128 -12.38 -15.92 8.13
CA GLN A 128 -12.76 -17.31 7.82
C GLN A 128 -12.87 -18.19 9.07
N GLY A 129 -12.73 -17.62 10.28
CA GLY A 129 -12.91 -18.33 11.54
C GLY A 129 -11.75 -19.26 11.90
N ARG A 130 -10.65 -19.22 11.13
CA ARG A 130 -9.37 -19.79 11.56
C ARG A 130 -8.75 -18.81 12.54
N LYS A 131 -9.17 -18.87 13.80
CA LYS A 131 -8.29 -18.43 14.90
C LYS A 131 -6.99 -19.20 14.68
N ALA A 132 -5.91 -18.50 14.33
CA ALA A 132 -4.64 -19.12 13.96
C ALA A 132 -4.01 -19.76 15.21
N TYR A 133 -4.54 -20.91 15.60
CA TYR A 133 -3.97 -21.71 16.67
C TYR A 133 -2.60 -22.21 16.23
N PRO A 134 -1.63 -22.34 17.15
CA PRO A 134 -0.35 -22.94 16.82
C PRO A 134 -0.56 -24.30 16.13
N LYS A 135 0.17 -24.56 15.04
CA LYS A 135 0.01 -25.80 14.26
C LYS A 135 0.14 -27.05 15.13
N GLU A 136 0.98 -26.99 16.15
CA GLU A 136 1.17 -28.09 17.11
C GLU A 136 -0.11 -28.41 17.90
N LEU A 137 -0.92 -27.40 18.22
CA LEU A 137 -2.19 -27.57 18.92
C LEU A 137 -3.25 -28.19 18.00
N GLU A 138 -3.31 -27.78 16.74
CA GLU A 138 -4.22 -28.37 15.76
C GLU A 138 -3.85 -29.83 15.47
N GLU A 139 -2.56 -30.13 15.31
CA GLU A 139 -2.07 -31.51 15.16
C GLU A 139 -2.40 -32.37 16.37
N ALA A 140 -2.22 -31.87 17.60
CA ALA A 140 -2.59 -32.57 18.82
C ALA A 140 -4.10 -32.88 18.86
N ARG A 141 -4.93 -31.89 18.49
CA ARG A 141 -6.40 -32.04 18.44
C ARG A 141 -6.81 -33.13 17.46
N LEU A 142 -6.22 -33.16 16.27
CA LEU A 142 -6.52 -34.16 15.23
C LEU A 142 -6.05 -35.56 15.63
N GLU A 143 -4.84 -35.69 16.16
CA GLU A 143 -4.30 -36.98 16.62
C GLU A 143 -5.15 -37.58 17.75
N LEU A 144 -5.49 -36.76 18.76
CA LEU A 144 -6.35 -37.18 19.86
C LEU A 144 -7.74 -37.60 19.37
N GLN A 145 -8.31 -36.84 18.44
CA GLN A 145 -9.61 -37.13 17.85
C GLN A 145 -9.63 -38.46 17.08
N ASN A 146 -8.59 -38.73 16.28
CA ASN A 146 -8.45 -39.98 15.53
C ASN A 146 -8.32 -41.18 16.47
N ARG A 147 -7.44 -41.11 17.47
CA ARG A 147 -7.24 -42.20 18.44
C ARG A 147 -8.47 -42.46 19.31
N LEU A 148 -9.19 -41.41 19.71
CA LEU A 148 -10.46 -41.56 20.42
C LEU A 148 -11.51 -42.25 19.54
N GLN A 149 -11.55 -41.93 18.25
CA GLN A 149 -12.46 -42.58 17.32
C GLN A 149 -12.14 -44.07 17.13
N GLU A 150 -10.86 -44.41 17.03
CA GLU A 150 -10.40 -45.81 16.96
C GLU A 150 -10.74 -46.60 18.23
N ASN A 151 -10.46 -46.02 19.42
CA ASN A 151 -10.68 -46.69 20.69
C ASN A 151 -12.17 -46.83 21.06
N CYS A 152 -13.00 -45.82 20.75
CA CYS A 152 -14.42 -45.81 21.13
C CYS A 152 -15.38 -46.26 20.01
N GLY A 153 -14.88 -46.47 18.79
CA GLY A 153 -15.67 -46.87 17.63
C GLY A 153 -16.72 -45.83 17.19
N LYS A 154 -16.64 -44.59 17.70
CA LYS A 154 -17.56 -43.48 17.42
C LYS A 154 -16.79 -42.18 17.31
N PHE A 155 -17.26 -41.27 16.47
CA PHE A 155 -16.67 -39.95 16.34
C PHE A 155 -16.84 -39.14 17.63
N VAL A 156 -15.74 -38.83 18.31
CA VAL A 156 -15.69 -37.96 19.49
C VAL A 156 -15.22 -36.58 19.06
N SER A 157 -15.98 -35.53 19.40
CA SER A 157 -15.58 -34.15 19.11
C SER A 157 -14.58 -33.67 20.15
N VAL A 158 -13.38 -33.27 19.69
CA VAL A 158 -12.37 -32.59 20.49
C VAL A 158 -12.40 -31.11 20.14
N GLN A 159 -12.68 -30.26 21.13
CA GLN A 159 -12.86 -28.81 20.97
C GLN A 159 -11.80 -28.03 21.75
N ILE A 160 -11.43 -26.83 21.30
CA ILE A 160 -10.53 -25.93 22.05
C ILE A 160 -11.40 -25.06 22.95
N LEU A 161 -10.99 -24.85 24.21
CA LEU A 161 -11.76 -24.06 25.18
C LEU A 161 -12.09 -22.65 24.67
N ALA A 162 -11.13 -21.99 24.01
CA ALA A 162 -11.33 -20.66 23.41
C ALA A 162 -12.44 -20.59 22.35
N ASP A 163 -12.83 -21.72 21.73
CA ASP A 163 -13.96 -21.78 20.79
C ASP A 163 -15.32 -21.95 21.47
N LEU A 164 -15.30 -22.27 22.76
CA LEU A 164 -16.49 -22.51 23.57
C LEU A 164 -16.88 -21.29 24.40
N LEU A 165 -16.02 -20.26 24.41
CA LEU A 165 -16.24 -18.98 25.08
C LEU A 165 -16.98 -18.01 24.16
N GLU A 166 -18.15 -17.56 24.60
CA GLU A 166 -18.86 -16.43 24.01
C GLU A 166 -18.84 -15.27 25.01
N ILE A 167 -18.10 -14.21 24.72
CA ILE A 167 -18.00 -13.04 25.60
C ILE A 167 -19.15 -12.07 25.26
N ARG A 168 -19.91 -11.64 26.26
CA ARG A 168 -21.12 -10.82 26.05
C ARG A 168 -20.82 -9.40 25.59
N ASP A 169 -19.76 -8.80 26.12
CA ASP A 169 -19.32 -7.43 25.80
C ASP A 169 -17.82 -7.46 25.45
N GLU A 170 -17.49 -6.92 24.28
CA GLU A 170 -16.13 -6.86 23.73
C GLU A 170 -15.13 -6.17 24.65
N ARG A 171 -15.59 -5.27 25.54
CA ARG A 171 -14.73 -4.60 26.54
C ARG A 171 -14.04 -5.57 27.48
N TRP A 172 -14.65 -6.73 27.73
CA TRP A 172 -14.11 -7.76 28.61
C TRP A 172 -13.22 -8.77 27.87
N HIS A 173 -13.07 -8.66 26.54
CA HIS A 173 -12.34 -9.64 25.75
C HIS A 173 -10.89 -9.79 26.21
N ASN A 174 -10.18 -8.68 26.36
CA ASN A 174 -8.79 -8.68 26.79
C ASN A 174 -8.64 -9.13 28.25
N ALA A 175 -9.62 -8.83 29.12
CA ALA A 175 -9.59 -9.23 30.53
C ALA A 175 -9.81 -10.75 30.68
N VAL A 176 -10.79 -11.31 29.97
CA VAL A 176 -11.07 -12.75 29.93
C VAL A 176 -9.89 -13.49 29.31
N GLU A 177 -9.35 -13.02 28.20
CA GLU A 177 -8.22 -13.65 27.53
C GLU A 177 -6.93 -13.58 28.39
N GLY A 178 -6.68 -12.43 29.03
CA GLY A 178 -5.54 -12.24 29.92
C GLY A 178 -5.60 -13.13 31.15
N TYR A 179 -6.77 -13.25 31.76
CA TYR A 179 -7.00 -14.14 32.91
C TYR A 179 -6.85 -15.63 32.53
N MET A 180 -7.41 -16.03 31.38
CA MET A 180 -7.33 -17.42 30.94
C MET A 180 -5.93 -17.80 30.45
N GLY A 181 -5.12 -16.86 29.97
CA GLY A 181 -3.74 -17.11 29.57
C GLY A 181 -3.60 -18.32 28.63
N ASN A 182 -2.75 -19.28 28.98
CA ASN A 182 -2.58 -20.53 28.22
C ASN A 182 -3.74 -21.52 28.38
N ASN A 183 -4.58 -21.38 29.42
CA ASN A 183 -5.71 -22.29 29.66
C ASN A 183 -6.80 -22.17 28.56
N LYS A 184 -6.85 -21.05 27.84
CA LYS A 184 -7.75 -20.89 26.68
C LYS A 184 -7.49 -21.91 25.56
N LEU A 185 -6.29 -22.49 25.51
CA LEU A 185 -5.88 -23.47 24.50
C LEU A 185 -6.13 -24.93 24.92
N LEU A 186 -6.77 -25.16 26.07
CA LEU A 186 -7.08 -26.51 26.54
C LEU A 186 -8.00 -27.25 25.58
N LEU A 187 -7.70 -28.53 25.36
CA LEU A 187 -8.54 -29.46 24.61
C LEU A 187 -9.61 -30.02 25.54
N ILE A 188 -10.86 -29.99 25.06
CA ILE A 188 -12.05 -30.41 25.77
C ILE A 188 -12.70 -31.56 25.03
N VAL A 189 -13.05 -32.59 25.79
CA VAL A 189 -13.82 -33.76 25.35
C VAL A 189 -15.05 -33.93 26.23
N GLU A 190 -16.05 -34.66 25.75
CA GLU A 190 -17.21 -34.97 26.58
C GLU A 190 -16.78 -35.79 27.82
N PRO A 191 -17.39 -35.58 29.00
CA PRO A 191 -16.99 -36.22 30.26
C PRO A 191 -16.86 -37.74 30.19
N LYS A 192 -17.75 -38.40 29.42
CA LYS A 192 -17.73 -39.85 29.20
C LYS A 192 -16.43 -40.38 28.59
N TYR A 193 -15.67 -39.52 27.90
CA TYR A 193 -14.44 -39.86 27.21
C TYR A 193 -13.20 -39.20 27.83
N ALA A 194 -13.35 -38.43 28.92
CA ALA A 194 -12.25 -37.69 29.55
C ALA A 194 -11.10 -38.62 29.96
N LYS A 195 -11.41 -39.70 30.69
CA LYS A 195 -10.41 -40.69 31.09
C LYS A 195 -9.66 -41.33 29.92
N ALA A 196 -10.38 -41.75 28.88
CA ALA A 196 -9.78 -42.33 27.68
C ALA A 196 -8.90 -41.32 26.93
N ALA A 197 -9.30 -40.05 26.88
CA ALA A 197 -8.52 -38.98 26.26
C ALA A 197 -7.21 -38.71 27.02
N MET A 198 -7.26 -38.77 28.36
CA MET A 198 -6.09 -38.62 29.23
C MET A 198 -5.10 -39.75 29.04
N ASP A 199 -5.57 -41.00 28.98
CA ASP A 199 -4.73 -42.18 28.76
C ASP A 199 -4.01 -42.07 27.41
N ILE A 200 -4.75 -41.73 26.34
CA ILE A 200 -4.19 -41.51 25.00
C ILE A 200 -3.14 -40.39 25.01
N TYR A 201 -3.43 -39.27 25.69
CA TYR A 201 -2.51 -38.12 25.74
C TYR A 201 -1.22 -38.42 26.51
N GLN A 202 -1.25 -39.31 27.50
CA GLN A 202 -0.03 -39.76 28.17
C GLN A 202 0.89 -40.56 27.23
N GLU A 203 0.31 -41.27 26.26
CA GLU A 203 1.03 -42.03 25.23
C GLU A 203 1.49 -41.16 24.04
N MET A 204 0.94 -39.95 23.90
CA MET A 204 1.35 -39.01 22.86
C MET A 204 2.74 -38.41 23.15
N ASP A 205 3.43 -37.96 22.10
CA ASP A 205 4.75 -37.34 22.24
C ASP A 205 4.65 -35.97 22.93
N LYS A 206 4.98 -35.97 24.22
CA LYS A 206 4.96 -34.77 25.08
C LYS A 206 5.94 -33.68 24.63
N LYS A 207 6.99 -34.02 23.87
CA LYS A 207 7.90 -33.02 23.30
C LYS A 207 7.31 -32.35 22.07
N LYS A 208 6.55 -33.10 21.27
CA LYS A 208 5.86 -32.58 20.08
C LYS A 208 4.61 -31.76 20.43
N PHE A 209 3.86 -32.19 21.46
CA PHE A 209 2.56 -31.60 21.82
C PHE A 209 2.56 -30.83 23.15
N PHE A 210 3.70 -30.23 23.51
CA PHE A 210 3.87 -29.53 24.81
C PHE A 210 2.90 -28.36 25.05
N ARG A 211 2.32 -27.79 23.97
CA ARG A 211 1.36 -26.69 24.02
C ARG A 211 -0.09 -27.13 24.18
N ALA A 212 -0.38 -28.40 23.92
CA ALA A 212 -1.71 -28.96 24.09
C ALA A 212 -1.82 -29.55 25.48
N ALA A 213 -2.91 -29.28 26.19
CA ALA A 213 -3.25 -29.94 27.44
C ALA A 213 -4.74 -30.27 27.43
N ILE A 214 -5.12 -31.40 28.02
CA ILE A 214 -6.51 -31.86 28.04
C ILE A 214 -7.12 -31.50 29.39
N LEU A 215 -8.33 -30.96 29.36
CA LEU A 215 -9.10 -30.68 30.55
C LEU A 215 -9.90 -31.90 31.01
N ASP A 216 -9.76 -32.24 32.29
CA ASP A 216 -10.47 -33.35 32.94
C ASP A 216 -11.93 -32.96 33.24
N THR A 217 -12.79 -33.08 32.22
CA THR A 217 -14.20 -32.68 32.31
C THR A 217 -15.02 -33.56 33.26
N GLU A 218 -14.53 -34.73 33.66
CA GLU A 218 -15.17 -35.59 34.66
C GLU A 218 -15.00 -34.98 36.06
N LYS A 219 -13.76 -34.64 36.46
CA LYS A 219 -13.51 -34.02 37.77
C LYS A 219 -14.15 -32.65 37.94
N VAL A 220 -14.14 -31.83 36.88
CA VAL A 220 -14.76 -30.50 36.93
C VAL A 220 -16.25 -30.56 37.26
N MET A 221 -16.96 -31.61 36.79
CA MET A 221 -18.39 -31.77 37.03
C MET A 221 -18.72 -32.31 38.42
N GLU A 222 -17.76 -32.92 39.11
CA GLU A 222 -17.90 -33.43 40.48
C GLU A 222 -17.75 -32.32 41.55
N GLU A 223 -17.10 -31.20 41.20
CA GLU A 223 -16.89 -30.06 42.10
C GLU A 223 -18.10 -29.09 42.08
N GLU A 224 -18.63 -28.72 43.25
CA GLU A 224 -19.65 -27.67 43.38
C GLU A 224 -19.00 -26.28 43.26
N HIS A 225 -19.24 -25.58 42.14
CA HIS A 225 -18.68 -24.25 41.88
C HIS A 225 -19.67 -23.14 42.25
N ILE A 226 -19.40 -22.42 43.35
CA ILE A 226 -20.15 -21.22 43.74
C ILE A 226 -19.62 -20.02 42.94
N VAL A 227 -20.41 -19.50 42.01
CA VAL A 227 -20.10 -18.24 41.31
C VAL A 227 -20.43 -17.08 42.23
N ARG A 228 -19.43 -16.27 42.59
CA ARG A 228 -19.64 -15.04 43.36
C ARG A 228 -20.25 -13.95 42.48
N GLN A 229 -21.13 -13.14 43.06
CA GLN A 229 -21.78 -12.02 42.37
C GLN A 229 -20.72 -11.01 41.89
N GLY A 230 -20.74 -10.64 40.61
CA GLY A 230 -19.75 -9.76 39.99
C GLY A 230 -18.45 -10.43 39.51
N ALA A 231 -18.39 -11.76 39.50
CA ALA A 231 -17.24 -12.49 38.94
C ALA A 231 -17.21 -12.43 37.41
N LEU A 232 -15.99 -12.54 36.84
CA LEU A 232 -15.77 -12.58 35.39
C LEU A 232 -16.53 -13.72 34.69
N ALA A 233 -16.88 -14.76 35.45
CA ALA A 233 -17.74 -15.87 35.02
C ALA A 233 -19.16 -15.44 34.57
N GLU A 234 -19.70 -14.32 35.07
CA GLU A 234 -21.05 -13.83 34.70
C GLU A 234 -21.08 -13.24 33.28
N GLU A 235 -19.95 -12.71 32.81
CA GLU A 235 -19.79 -12.03 31.52
C GLU A 235 -19.48 -12.98 30.36
N VAL A 236 -19.24 -14.26 30.66
CA VAL A 236 -18.95 -15.31 29.67
C VAL A 236 -20.16 -16.25 29.53
N LYS A 237 -20.61 -16.48 28.30
CA LYS A 237 -21.56 -17.53 27.94
C LYS A 237 -20.81 -18.74 27.39
N ALA A 238 -21.28 -19.93 27.73
CA ALA A 238 -20.87 -21.16 27.06
C ALA A 238 -22.02 -22.17 27.06
N LYS A 239 -21.86 -23.21 26.25
CA LYS A 239 -22.78 -24.34 26.23
C LYS A 239 -22.86 -25.01 27.61
N GLU A 240 -24.05 -25.44 27.99
CA GLU A 240 -24.41 -25.91 29.34
C GLU A 240 -23.47 -26.99 29.90
N LYS A 241 -22.92 -27.85 29.03
CA LYS A 241 -21.96 -28.92 29.38
C LYS A 241 -20.57 -28.42 29.85
N ILE A 242 -20.18 -27.20 29.51
CA ILE A 242 -18.84 -26.61 29.78
C ILE A 242 -18.95 -25.44 30.77
N ARG A 243 -20.15 -25.09 31.21
CA ARG A 243 -20.37 -24.00 32.16
C ARG A 243 -19.67 -24.25 33.51
N ALA A 244 -19.66 -25.48 34.00
CA ALA A 244 -18.94 -25.88 35.22
C ALA A 244 -17.43 -25.65 35.10
N VAL A 245 -16.85 -25.94 33.92
CA VAL A 245 -15.44 -25.65 33.58
C VAL A 245 -15.14 -24.17 33.69
N LEU A 246 -15.99 -23.32 33.10
CA LEU A 246 -15.77 -21.89 33.15
C LEU A 246 -15.89 -21.32 34.55
N HIS A 247 -16.83 -21.85 35.34
CA HIS A 247 -16.94 -21.46 36.74
C HIS A 247 -15.69 -21.87 37.53
N GLN A 248 -15.10 -23.06 37.31
CA GLN A 248 -13.85 -23.45 37.96
C GLN A 248 -12.70 -22.48 37.66
N PHE A 249 -12.56 -22.06 36.40
CA PHE A 249 -11.50 -21.14 36.01
C PHE A 249 -11.77 -19.72 36.50
N LEU A 250 -12.98 -19.18 36.33
CA LEU A 250 -13.28 -17.75 36.51
C LEU A 250 -13.91 -17.39 37.89
N SER A 251 -13.97 -18.35 38.81
CA SER A 251 -14.52 -18.20 40.19
C SER A 251 -13.49 -17.69 41.21
N TRP A 252 -12.19 -17.83 40.93
CA TRP A 252 -11.14 -17.48 41.90
C TRP A 252 -10.84 -15.97 41.86
N GLU A 253 -11.41 -15.28 42.84
CA GLU A 253 -11.01 -14.01 43.46
C GLU A 253 -10.72 -12.81 42.53
N CYS A 254 -11.71 -11.92 42.38
CA CYS A 254 -11.46 -10.49 42.48
C CYS A 254 -11.27 -10.14 43.98
N HIS A 255 -10.07 -10.33 44.52
CA HIS A 255 -9.64 -9.57 45.69
C HIS A 255 -8.65 -8.51 45.19
N GLU A 256 -9.06 -7.25 45.37
CA GLU A 256 -8.29 -6.02 45.17
C GLU A 256 -7.77 -5.72 43.74
N MET A 257 -8.60 -5.01 42.98
CA MET A 257 -8.15 -3.83 42.22
C MET A 257 -8.91 -2.61 42.71
#